data_AF-G2YSL5-F1
#
_entry.id   AF-G2YSL5-F1
#
_cell.length_a   1.000
_cell.length_b   1.000
_cell.length_c   1.000
_cell.angle_alpha   90.00
_cell.angle_beta   90.00
_cell.angle_gamma   90.00
#
_symmetry.space_group_name_H-M   'P 1'
#
loop_
_entity.id
_entity.type
_entity.pdbx_description
1 polymer ?
#
loop_
_entity_poly.entity_id
_entity_poly.type
_entity_poly.pdbx_seq_one_letter_code
_entity_poly.pdbx_strand_id
1 'polypeptide(L)'
;MSLSWRRYTGVLALIFRIHWVSRLDPSNSTIGTGSQPNVIENEKDKKRLYKCQEPGCESSRKFSLKDLKRHRNARHAENPDMFTCELEECKFDSKRKDHPTRHYKSDKHK
;
A
#
# COMPACT_ATOMS: atom_id res chain seq x y z
N MET A 1 -44.43 -10.79 35.99
CA MET A 1 -45.29 -9.61 35.79
C MET A 1 -44.78 -8.48 36.65
N SER A 2 -45.08 -7.24 36.24
CA SER A 2 -44.81 -5.95 36.92
C SER A 2 -43.54 -5.21 36.46
N LEU A 3 -43.72 -4.52 35.34
CA LEU A 3 -42.99 -3.31 34.95
C LEU A 3 -43.32 -2.18 35.94
N SER A 4 -42.31 -1.41 36.35
CA SER A 4 -42.52 -0.11 37.00
C SER A 4 -41.82 0.96 36.18
N TRP A 5 -42.62 1.72 35.44
CA TRP A 5 -42.24 2.96 34.76
C TRP A 5 -42.85 4.13 35.52
N ARG A 6 -42.02 5.06 36.01
CA ARG A 6 -42.38 6.46 36.30
C ARG A 6 -41.16 7.31 35.95
N ARG A 7 -41.12 7.95 34.78
CA ARG A 7 -41.66 9.29 34.46
C ARG A 7 -41.21 10.36 35.45
N TYR A 8 -40.17 11.11 35.06
CA TYR A 8 -40.06 12.53 35.40
C TYR A 8 -39.69 13.29 34.13
N THR A 9 -40.57 14.23 33.77
CA THR A 9 -40.46 15.19 32.67
C THR A 9 -40.47 16.59 33.28
N GLY A 10 -39.60 17.47 32.79
CA GLY A 10 -39.52 18.90 33.12
C GLY A 10 -38.22 19.44 32.55
N VAL A 11 -38.12 19.81 31.27
CA VAL A 11 -38.63 21.01 30.55
C VAL A 11 -37.99 22.31 31.04
N LEU A 12 -37.58 23.12 30.05
CA LEU A 12 -37.05 24.50 30.06
C LEU A 12 -35.50 24.59 30.08
N ALA A 13 -34.78 24.53 28.97
CA ALA A 13 -34.79 25.32 27.73
C ALA A 13 -34.23 26.76 27.87
N LEU A 14 -33.14 26.97 27.13
CA LEU A 14 -32.70 28.19 26.44
C LEU A 14 -32.18 29.37 27.26
N ILE A 15 -30.86 29.62 27.18
CA ILE A 15 -30.31 30.92 26.74
C ILE A 15 -29.09 30.72 25.81
N PHE A 16 -29.36 30.92 24.51
CA PHE A 16 -28.61 31.65 23.49
C PHE A 16 -27.07 31.84 23.54
N ARG A 17 -26.42 31.20 22.55
CA ARG A 17 -25.79 31.83 21.36
C ARG A 17 -24.70 32.90 21.60
N ILE A 18 -23.43 32.47 21.61
CA ILE A 18 -22.27 33.36 21.36
C ILE A 18 -21.29 32.66 20.39
N HIS A 19 -21.12 33.30 19.23
CA HIS A 19 -20.01 33.26 18.28
C HIS A 19 -19.68 32.01 17.47
N TRP A 20 -20.23 32.06 16.26
CA TRP A 20 -19.69 31.56 14.99
C TRP A 20 -18.27 32.11 14.72
N VAL A 21 -17.51 31.34 13.94
CA VAL A 21 -16.25 31.65 13.24
C VAL A 21 -14.95 31.46 14.03
N SER A 22 -14.31 30.31 13.80
CA SER A 22 -12.87 30.16 13.51
C SER A 22 -12.71 28.75 12.94
N ARG A 23 -13.05 28.59 11.65
CA ARG A 23 -12.08 28.55 10.55
C ARG A 23 -11.03 27.46 10.80
N LEU A 24 -11.27 26.35 10.12
CA LEU A 24 -10.29 25.33 9.77
C LEU A 24 -9.02 26.00 9.24
N ASP A 25 -7.90 25.76 9.90
CA ASP A 25 -6.58 25.82 9.28
C ASP A 25 -5.82 24.53 9.62
N PRO A 26 -6.00 23.44 8.84
CA PRO A 26 -5.02 22.37 8.77
C PRO A 26 -3.90 22.85 7.85
N SER A 27 -3.05 23.75 8.35
CA SER A 27 -1.83 24.13 7.66
C SER A 27 -0.63 23.48 8.34
N ASN A 28 0.01 22.65 7.54
CA ASN A 28 1.44 22.35 7.59
C ASN A 28 1.89 21.24 8.56
N SER A 29 1.79 20.01 8.09
CA SER A 29 2.89 19.06 8.28
C SER A 29 3.14 18.39 6.93
N THR A 30 4.18 18.93 6.33
CA THR A 30 4.79 18.67 5.04
C THR A 30 4.70 17.22 4.63
N ILE A 31 4.02 17.03 3.50
CA ILE A 31 4.10 15.88 2.62
C ILE A 31 5.58 15.54 2.46
N GLY A 32 6.01 14.44 3.10
CA GLY A 32 7.27 13.81 2.79
C GLY A 32 7.30 13.59 1.29
N THR A 33 8.29 14.21 0.65
CA THR A 33 8.54 14.18 -0.79
C THR A 33 8.50 12.74 -1.28
N GLY A 34 7.32 12.32 -1.73
CA GLY A 34 7.15 11.19 -2.61
C GLY A 34 7.88 11.56 -3.88
N SER A 35 9.13 11.10 -3.98
CA SER A 35 9.94 11.03 -5.18
C SER A 35 9.07 10.78 -6.42
N GLN A 36 8.65 11.85 -7.08
CA GLN A 36 7.94 11.72 -8.35
C GLN A 36 8.99 11.32 -9.39
N PRO A 37 8.85 10.13 -10.00
CA PRO A 37 9.81 9.70 -10.99
C PRO A 37 9.65 10.52 -12.26
N ASN A 38 10.76 11.09 -12.71
CA ASN A 38 10.89 11.88 -13.91
C ASN A 38 10.44 11.05 -15.13
N VAL A 39 9.31 11.41 -15.73
CA VAL A 39 8.66 10.66 -16.81
C VAL A 39 9.23 11.10 -18.16
N ILE A 40 9.89 10.19 -18.87
CA ILE A 40 10.27 10.41 -20.28
C ILE A 40 9.16 9.79 -21.15
N GLU A 41 8.36 10.60 -21.83
CA GLU A 41 7.19 10.16 -22.58
C GLU A 41 7.51 9.91 -24.09
N ASN A 42 7.15 8.73 -24.62
CA ASN A 42 7.24 8.34 -26.05
C ASN A 42 5.87 7.95 -26.69
N GLU A 43 5.42 8.69 -27.70
CA GLU A 43 4.01 8.97 -28.02
C GLU A 43 3.20 7.95 -28.84
N LYS A 44 3.63 6.70 -28.91
CA LYS A 44 2.88 5.69 -29.69
C LYS A 44 2.51 4.41 -28.96
N ASP A 45 3.19 4.09 -27.87
CA ASP A 45 2.86 3.02 -26.90
C ASP A 45 3.56 3.41 -25.59
N LYS A 46 3.11 4.52 -25.01
CA LYS A 46 3.79 5.35 -24.01
C LYS A 46 3.84 4.67 -22.63
N LYS A 47 4.34 3.42 -22.57
CA LYS A 47 4.67 2.73 -21.31
C LYS A 47 5.73 3.58 -20.64
N ARG A 48 5.30 4.39 -19.67
CA ARG A 48 6.19 5.17 -18.82
C ARG A 48 7.19 4.19 -18.21
N LEU A 49 8.47 4.44 -18.45
CA LEU A 49 9.56 3.67 -17.86
C LEU A 49 10.17 4.48 -16.72
N TYR A 50 10.47 3.79 -15.63
CA TYR A 50 10.85 4.36 -14.35
C TYR A 50 12.22 3.81 -13.93
N LYS A 51 13.03 4.62 -13.27
CA LYS A 51 14.30 4.18 -12.67
C LYS A 51 14.10 3.89 -11.19
N CYS A 52 14.92 3.01 -10.62
CA CYS A 52 15.02 2.89 -9.18
C CYS A 52 15.72 4.12 -8.60
N GLN A 53 15.22 4.62 -7.47
CA GLN A 53 15.78 5.79 -6.78
C GLN A 53 16.29 5.45 -5.37
N GLU A 54 16.32 4.17 -5.02
CA GLU A 54 16.84 3.72 -3.72
C GLU A 54 18.34 4.04 -3.63
N PRO A 55 18.81 4.60 -2.50
CA PRO A 55 20.20 4.99 -2.33
C PRO A 55 21.11 3.77 -2.45
N GLY A 56 22.15 3.87 -3.28
CA GLY A 56 23.05 2.75 -3.58
C GLY A 56 22.52 1.73 -4.58
N CYS A 57 21.34 1.95 -5.18
CA CYS A 57 20.87 1.11 -6.27
C CYS A 57 21.55 1.46 -7.60
N GLU A 58 22.52 0.65 -8.03
CA GLU A 58 23.25 0.83 -9.31
C GLU A 58 22.46 0.38 -10.56
N SER A 59 21.14 0.14 -10.43
CA SER A 59 20.36 -0.34 -11.57
C SER A 59 20.16 0.77 -12.61
N SER A 60 20.94 0.74 -13.68
CA SER A 60 20.81 1.64 -14.83
C SER A 60 19.59 1.35 -15.72
N ARG A 61 18.89 0.24 -15.44
CA ARG A 61 17.74 -0.21 -16.22
C ARG A 61 16.51 0.65 -15.97
N LYS A 62 15.72 0.85 -17.02
CA LYS A 62 14.38 1.45 -16.91
C LYS A 62 13.36 0.32 -16.79
N PHE A 63 12.42 0.47 -15.85
CA PHE A 63 11.43 -0.53 -15.49
C PHE A 63 10.02 -0.03 -15.83
N SER A 64 9.08 -0.92 -16.16
CA SER A 64 7.66 -0.57 -16.05
C SER A 64 7.28 -0.40 -14.56
N LEU A 65 6.13 0.22 -14.24
CA LEU A 65 5.68 0.33 -12.83
C LEU A 65 5.66 -1.02 -12.12
N LYS A 66 5.14 -2.06 -12.79
CA LYS A 66 5.06 -3.43 -12.23
C LYS A 66 6.45 -4.00 -11.99
N ASP A 67 7.37 -3.79 -12.93
CA ASP A 67 8.74 -4.28 -12.79
C ASP A 67 9.53 -3.51 -11.73
N LEU A 68 9.26 -2.20 -11.56
CA LEU A 68 9.89 -1.38 -10.54
C LEU A 68 9.45 -1.82 -9.14
N LYS A 69 8.15 -2.07 -8.94
CA LYS A 69 7.63 -2.61 -7.67
C LYS A 69 8.28 -3.95 -7.35
N ARG A 70 8.39 -4.84 -8.35
CA ARG A 70 9.07 -6.13 -8.20
C ARG A 70 10.57 -5.96 -7.89
N HIS A 71 11.25 -5.05 -8.57
CA HIS A 71 12.65 -4.76 -8.34
C HIS A 71 12.89 -4.26 -6.91
N ARG A 72 12.07 -3.30 -6.45
CA ARG A 72 12.15 -2.78 -5.08
C ARG A 72 11.92 -3.88 -4.05
N ASN A 73 10.89 -4.71 -4.22
CA ASN A 73 10.66 -5.83 -3.32
C ASN A 73 11.84 -6.82 -3.28
N ALA A 74 12.43 -7.13 -4.43
CA ALA A 74 13.48 -8.14 -4.50
C ALA A 74 14.85 -7.66 -3.99
N ARG A 75 15.13 -6.36 -4.08
CA ARG A 75 16.46 -5.77 -3.83
C ARG A 75 16.54 -4.84 -2.63
N HIS A 76 15.43 -4.18 -2.29
CA HIS A 76 15.41 -3.06 -1.34
C HIS A 76 14.41 -3.25 -0.20
N ALA A 77 13.51 -4.23 -0.26
CA ALA A 77 12.64 -4.54 0.88
C ALA A 77 13.45 -5.22 1.99
N GLU A 78 13.34 -4.69 3.19
CA GLU A 78 13.92 -5.27 4.42
C GLU A 78 13.35 -6.67 4.67
N ASN A 79 12.04 -6.85 4.44
CA ASN A 79 11.35 -8.12 4.51
C ASN A 79 10.68 -8.41 3.16
N PRO A 80 11.37 -9.06 2.21
CA PRO A 80 10.79 -9.37 0.90
C PRO A 80 9.69 -10.42 1.04
N ASP A 81 8.62 -10.28 0.26
CA ASP A 81 7.60 -11.31 0.15
C ASP A 81 8.23 -12.64 -0.32
N MET A 82 8.13 -13.67 0.52
CA MET A 82 8.55 -15.03 0.21
C MET A 82 7.32 -15.87 -0.13
N PHE A 83 7.39 -16.60 -1.24
CA PHE A 83 6.36 -17.51 -1.70
C PHE A 83 6.89 -18.93 -1.60
N THR A 84 6.28 -19.75 -0.75
CA THR A 84 6.62 -21.16 -0.58
C THR A 84 5.77 -22.03 -1.49
N CYS A 85 6.22 -23.26 -1.73
CA CYS A 85 5.35 -24.28 -2.29
C CYS A 85 4.26 -24.68 -1.28
N GLU A 86 3.07 -25.03 -1.78
CA GLU A 86 1.93 -25.48 -0.96
C GLU A 86 2.04 -26.95 -0.50
N LEU A 87 3.01 -27.71 -1.03
CA LEU A 87 3.21 -29.11 -0.67
C LEU A 87 4.06 -29.21 0.62
N GLU A 88 3.56 -29.92 1.64
CA GLU A 88 4.18 -29.92 2.98
C GLU A 88 5.62 -30.45 3.03
N GLU A 89 6.01 -31.32 2.09
CA GLU A 89 7.37 -31.86 2.01
C GLU A 89 8.30 -31.06 1.09
N CYS A 90 7.77 -30.03 0.42
CA CYS A 90 8.55 -29.24 -0.52
C CYS A 90 9.14 -27.99 0.14
N LYS A 91 10.48 -28.00 0.29
CA LYS A 91 11.26 -26.87 0.84
C LYS A 91 11.55 -25.77 -0.18
N PHE A 92 10.78 -25.66 -1.26
CA PHE A 92 11.01 -24.64 -2.27
C PHE A 92 10.38 -23.31 -1.85
N ASP A 93 11.22 -22.29 -1.73
CA ASP A 93 10.82 -20.90 -1.52
C ASP A 93 11.34 -19.97 -2.63
N SER A 94 10.63 -18.88 -2.88
CA SER A 94 11.05 -17.89 -3.86
C SER A 94 10.51 -16.50 -3.56
N LYS A 95 11.29 -15.47 -3.91
CA LYS A 95 10.86 -14.05 -3.86
C LYS A 95 9.82 -13.66 -4.92
N ARG A 96 9.43 -14.60 -5.79
CA ARG A 96 8.54 -14.35 -6.94
C ARG A 96 7.34 -15.27 -6.91
N LYS A 97 6.14 -14.67 -6.97
CA LYS A 97 4.87 -15.41 -6.96
C LYS A 97 4.73 -16.45 -8.09
N ASP A 98 5.29 -16.19 -9.27
CA ASP A 98 5.17 -17.09 -10.41
C ASP A 98 6.10 -18.31 -10.34
N HIS A 99 7.11 -18.29 -9.45
CA HIS A 99 8.08 -19.37 -9.33
C HIS A 99 7.48 -20.63 -8.67
N PRO A 100 6.79 -20.56 -7.51
CA PRO A 100 6.14 -21.72 -6.93
C PRO A 100 5.09 -22.35 -7.85
N THR A 101 4.32 -21.56 -8.58
CA THR A 101 3.33 -22.10 -9.54
C THR A 101 4.00 -22.87 -10.68
N ARG A 102 5.12 -22.36 -11.22
CA ARG A 102 5.89 -23.07 -12.25
C ARG A 102 6.59 -24.31 -11.69
N HIS A 103 7.09 -24.22 -10.46
CA HIS A 103 7.72 -25.31 -9.75
C HIS A 103 6.72 -26.44 -9.47
N TYR A 104 5.50 -26.10 -9.06
CA TYR A 104 4.42 -27.06 -8.85
C TYR A 104 4.05 -27.85 -10.11
N LYS A 105 4.10 -27.19 -11.27
CA LYS A 105 3.83 -27.82 -12.57
C LYS A 105 4.99 -28.67 -13.12
N SER A 106 6.17 -28.63 -12.48
CA SER A 106 7.31 -29.44 -12.90
C SER A 106 7.16 -30.89 -12.41
N ASP A 107 7.87 -31.83 -13.02
CA ASP A 107 7.80 -33.26 -12.68
C ASP A 107 8.31 -33.58 -11.26
N LYS A 108 8.75 -32.57 -10.48
CA LYS A 108 9.15 -32.73 -9.08
C LYS A 108 7.98 -33.00 -8.14
N HIS A 109 6.73 -32.71 -8.52
CA HIS A 109 5.52 -32.94 -7.73
C HIS A 109 4.46 -33.78 -8.45
N LYS A 110 4.87 -34.61 -9.42
CA LYS A 110 3.97 -35.56 -10.10
C LYS A 110 4.04 -36.94 -9.46
#